data_AF-A0A7S4MKQ8-F1
#
_entry.id   AF-A0A7S4MKQ8-F1
#
_cell.length_a   1.000
_cell.length_b   1.000
_cell.length_c   1.000
_cell.angle_alpha   90.00
_cell.angle_beta   90.00
_cell.angle_gamma   90.00
#
_symmetry.space_group_name_H-M   'P 1'
#
loop_
_entity.id
_entity.type
_entity.pdbx_description
1 polymer ?
#
loop_
_entity_poly.entity_id
_entity_poly.type
_entity_poly.pdbx_seq_one_letter_code
_entity_poly.pdbx_strand_id
1 'polypeptide(L)'
;GAVPGWGGARRLTSIVGRSAALQLVLGGVKISGRDAVEKWRFAEFLGEEGETAAQAALRLVVNPILELPSAEAVRALKRQVSAADGDLHAVSPVGESPRVSNIIQEEIDAFTSIWGSESNRRAVESALENMKESK
;
A
#
# COMPACT_ATOMS: atom_id res chain seq x y z
N GLY A 1 5.31 -5.03 30.22
CA GLY A 1 6.39 -5.94 29.76
C GLY A 1 5.93 -6.76 28.58
N ALA A 2 5.59 -6.09 27.47
CA ALA A 2 5.22 -6.72 26.20
C ALA A 2 5.94 -5.98 25.08
N VAL A 3 6.24 -6.67 23.98
CA VAL A 3 6.89 -6.11 22.80
C VAL A 3 6.01 -6.35 21.57
N PRO A 4 6.03 -5.47 20.54
CA PRO A 4 5.23 -5.67 19.33
C PRO A 4 5.59 -6.96 18.58
N GLY A 5 4.60 -7.81 18.31
CA GLY A 5 4.75 -9.04 17.51
C GLY A 5 4.41 -8.86 16.03
N TRP A 6 4.58 -9.92 15.22
CA TRP A 6 4.11 -10.03 13.83
C TRP A 6 4.51 -8.85 12.92
N GLY A 7 5.73 -8.34 13.07
CA GLY A 7 6.23 -7.22 12.28
C GLY A 7 5.65 -5.86 12.68
N GLY A 8 4.96 -5.73 13.82
CA GLY A 8 4.40 -4.46 14.29
C GLY A 8 5.46 -3.37 14.48
N ALA A 9 6.61 -3.70 15.07
CA ALA A 9 7.71 -2.74 15.22
C ALA A 9 8.31 -2.30 13.88
N ARG A 10 8.47 -3.24 12.94
CA ARG A 10 8.96 -2.97 11.58
C ARG A 10 8.01 -2.04 10.83
N ARG A 11 6.73 -2.42 10.72
CA ARG A 11 5.71 -1.67 9.98
C ARG A 11 5.44 -0.31 10.59
N LEU A 12 5.38 -0.22 11.92
CA LEU A 12 5.24 1.09 12.57
C LEU A 12 6.42 2.01 12.23
N THR A 13 7.65 1.48 12.26
CA THR A 13 8.84 2.26 11.90
C THR A 13 8.83 2.73 10.44
N SER A 14 8.35 1.91 9.50
CA SER A 14 8.24 2.32 8.09
C SER A 14 7.15 3.36 7.85
N ILE A 15 6.07 3.34 8.64
CA ILE A 15 4.97 4.30 8.53
C ILE A 15 5.32 5.65 9.16
N VAL A 16 5.74 5.66 10.43
CA VAL A 16 5.88 6.92 11.20
C VAL A 16 7.35 7.37 11.38
N GLY A 17 8.31 6.55 10.96
CA GLY A 17 9.73 6.78 11.19
C GLY A 17 10.22 6.34 12.58
N ARG A 18 11.55 6.20 12.73
CA ARG A 18 12.19 5.62 13.92
C ARG A 18 11.85 6.34 15.22
N SER A 19 11.98 7.66 15.27
CA SER A 19 11.81 8.43 16.51
C SER A 19 10.36 8.38 17.01
N ALA A 20 9.40 8.58 16.11
CA ALA A 20 7.98 8.49 16.44
C ALA A 20 7.58 7.06 16.85
N ALA A 21 8.06 6.04 16.14
CA ALA A 21 7.78 4.65 16.49
C ALA A 21 8.26 4.31 17.91
N LEU A 22 9.47 4.76 18.28
CA LEU A 22 10.00 4.55 19.63
C LEU A 22 9.16 5.26 20.69
N GLN A 23 8.77 6.52 20.43
CA GLN A 23 7.91 7.29 21.33
C GLN A 23 6.54 6.63 21.54
N LEU A 24 5.91 6.15 20.47
CA LEU A 24 4.60 5.51 20.53
C LEU A 24 4.66 4.18 21.29
N VAL A 25 5.65 3.32 21.01
CA VAL A 25 5.76 1.99 21.62
C VAL A 25 6.18 2.07 23.08
N LEU A 26 7.13 2.95 23.43
CA LEU A 26 7.55 3.13 24.82
C LEU A 26 6.49 3.86 25.65
N GLY A 27 5.81 4.84 25.05
CA GLY A 27 4.83 5.67 25.75
C GLY A 27 3.46 5.02 25.92
N GLY A 28 3.13 3.98 25.13
CA GLY A 28 1.81 3.35 25.17
C GLY A 28 0.67 4.35 24.92
N VAL A 29 0.93 5.36 24.09
CA VAL A 29 0.07 6.54 23.94
C VAL A 29 -1.21 6.18 23.19
N LYS A 30 -2.37 6.63 23.70
CA LYS A 30 -3.63 6.57 22.94
C LYS A 30 -3.60 7.63 21.84
N ILE A 31 -3.81 7.22 20.60
CA ILE A 31 -3.79 8.09 19.44
C ILE A 31 -5.24 8.41 19.04
N SER A 32 -5.59 9.69 18.94
CA SER A 32 -6.87 10.13 18.39
C SER A 32 -6.88 9.97 16.86
N GLY A 33 -8.05 9.90 16.23
CA GLY A 33 -8.13 9.84 14.76
C GLY A 33 -7.44 11.03 14.08
N ARG A 34 -7.62 12.23 14.63
CA ARG A 34 -6.97 13.46 14.13
C ARG A 34 -5.45 13.37 14.24
N ASP A 35 -4.92 13.00 15.42
CA ASP A 35 -3.47 12.88 15.63
C ASP A 35 -2.86 11.82 14.72
N ALA A 36 -3.59 10.72 14.45
CA ALA A 36 -3.12 9.65 13.58
C ALA A 36 -2.83 10.16 12.16
N VAL A 37 -3.64 11.08 11.64
CA VAL A 37 -3.47 11.67 10.29
C VAL A 37 -2.49 12.84 10.32
N GLU A 38 -2.75 13.84 11.17
CA GLU A 38 -2.06 15.14 11.12
C GLU A 38 -0.66 15.11 11.74
N LYS A 39 -0.49 14.37 12.85
CA LYS A 39 0.74 14.39 13.65
C LYS A 39 1.65 13.22 13.33
N TRP A 40 1.08 12.01 13.34
CA TRP A 40 1.86 10.79 13.24
C TRP A 40 1.97 10.25 11.83
N ARG A 41 1.08 10.67 10.91
CA ARG A 41 0.94 10.07 9.56
C ARG A 41 0.78 8.55 9.62
N PHE A 42 0.17 8.07 10.70
CA PHE A 42 -0.14 6.67 10.94
C PHE A 42 -1.40 6.21 10.17
N ALA A 43 -2.29 7.15 9.88
CA ALA A 43 -3.46 6.96 9.02
C ALA A 43 -3.43 7.97 7.88
N GLU A 44 -4.01 7.61 6.74
CA GLU A 44 -4.09 8.47 5.56
C GLU A 44 -5.37 9.31 5.55
N PHE A 45 -6.47 8.75 6.06
CA PHE A 45 -7.78 9.39 6.05
C PHE A 45 -8.40 9.48 7.45
N LEU A 46 -9.24 10.50 7.62
CA LEU A 46 -10.09 10.70 8.78
C LEU A 46 -11.55 10.54 8.33
N GLY A 47 -12.33 9.71 9.04
CA GLY A 47 -13.76 9.59 8.80
C GLY A 47 -14.52 10.81 9.32
N GLU A 48 -15.75 11.01 8.81
CA GLU A 48 -16.60 12.11 9.25
C GLU A 48 -17.24 11.81 10.62
N GLU A 49 -17.67 12.86 11.32
CA GLU A 49 -18.38 12.69 12.58
C GLU A 49 -19.72 11.96 12.36
N GLY A 50 -19.97 10.93 13.18
CA GLY A 50 -21.15 10.08 13.05
C GLY A 50 -21.03 8.98 11.98
N GLU A 51 -19.96 8.96 11.19
CA GLU A 51 -19.67 7.89 10.23
C GLU A 51 -19.01 6.70 10.93
N THR A 52 -19.42 5.47 10.60
CA THR A 52 -18.73 4.27 11.08
C THR A 52 -17.43 4.06 10.31
N ALA A 53 -16.45 3.36 10.94
CA ALA A 53 -15.19 3.02 10.26
C ALA A 53 -15.40 2.26 8.94
N ALA A 54 -16.44 1.41 8.86
CA ALA A 54 -16.75 0.66 7.64
C ALA A 54 -17.28 1.56 6.52
N GLN A 55 -18.15 2.52 6.83
CA GLN A 55 -18.65 3.50 5.86
C GLN A 55 -17.51 4.38 5.33
N ALA A 56 -16.67 4.88 6.23
CA ALA A 56 -15.50 5.66 5.87
C ALA A 56 -14.56 4.86 4.95
N ALA A 57 -14.28 3.59 5.28
CA ALA A 57 -13.43 2.72 4.46
C ALA A 57 -14.02 2.46 3.07
N LEU A 58 -15.34 2.23 2.97
CA LEU A 58 -16.00 2.05 1.68
C LEU A 58 -15.86 3.30 0.80
N ARG A 59 -16.14 4.47 1.36
CA ARG A 59 -16.11 5.75 0.66
C ARG A 59 -14.71 6.19 0.26
N LEU A 60 -13.74 6.09 1.16
CA LEU A 60 -12.40 6.66 0.98
C LEU A 60 -11.41 5.71 0.31
N VAL A 61 -11.62 4.39 0.43
CA VAL A 61 -10.62 3.39 -0.01
C VAL A 61 -11.23 2.38 -0.97
N VAL A 62 -12.30 1.68 -0.58
CA VAL A 62 -12.79 0.53 -1.35
C VAL A 62 -13.42 0.95 -2.66
N ASN A 63 -14.39 1.86 -2.65
CA ASN A 63 -15.09 2.28 -3.87
C ASN A 63 -14.13 2.92 -4.89
N PRO A 64 -13.23 3.86 -4.51
CA PRO A 64 -12.25 4.39 -5.46
C PRO A 64 -11.36 3.33 -6.10
N ILE A 65 -10.96 2.29 -5.35
CA ILE A 65 -10.15 1.19 -5.89
C ILE A 65 -10.98 0.29 -6.83
N LEU A 66 -12.25 0.03 -6.49
CA LEU A 66 -13.14 -0.79 -7.33
C LEU A 66 -13.54 -0.10 -8.64
N GLU A 67 -13.51 1.23 -8.67
CA GLU A 67 -13.76 2.04 -9.87
C GLU A 67 -12.55 2.11 -10.81
N LEU A 68 -11.37 1.62 -10.40
CA LEU A 68 -10.20 1.58 -11.26
C LEU A 68 -10.40 0.61 -12.43
N PRO A 69 -9.87 0.94 -13.63
CA PRO A 69 -10.20 0.22 -14.86
C PRO A 69 -9.61 -1.19 -14.95
N SER A 70 -8.66 -1.55 -14.08
CA SER A 70 -7.95 -2.84 -14.14
C SER A 70 -7.65 -3.37 -12.74
N ALA A 71 -8.40 -4.39 -12.33
CA ALA A 71 -8.14 -5.11 -11.09
C ALA A 71 -6.80 -5.85 -11.12
N GLU A 72 -6.37 -6.33 -12.30
CA GLU A 72 -5.07 -6.98 -12.47
C GLU A 72 -3.92 -6.00 -12.21
N ALA A 73 -4.00 -4.78 -12.76
CA ALA A 73 -3.00 -3.74 -12.53
C ALA A 73 -2.92 -3.33 -11.05
N VAL A 74 -4.08 -3.16 -10.39
CA VAL A 74 -4.13 -2.85 -8.94
C VAL A 74 -3.40 -3.92 -8.13
N ARG A 75 -3.63 -5.21 -8.41
CA ARG A 75 -2.97 -6.32 -7.73
C ARG A 75 -1.47 -6.37 -8.03
N ALA A 76 -1.06 -6.10 -9.26
CA ALA A 76 0.35 -6.05 -9.66
C ALA A 76 1.09 -4.93 -8.91
N LEU A 77 0.53 -3.72 -8.89
CA LEU A 77 1.08 -2.58 -8.16
C LEU A 77 1.19 -2.85 -6.66
N LYS A 78 0.13 -3.43 -6.06
CA LYS A 78 0.18 -3.77 -4.63
C LYS A 78 1.29 -4.77 -4.31
N ARG A 79 1.53 -5.76 -5.18
CA ARG A 79 2.63 -6.72 -5.01
C ARG A 79 3.99 -6.04 -5.07
N GLN A 80 4.24 -5.20 -6.08
CA GLN A 80 5.49 -4.45 -6.23
C GLN A 80 5.80 -3.59 -5.00
N VAL A 81 4.83 -2.80 -4.52
CA VAL A 81 5.02 -1.97 -3.32
C VAL A 81 5.31 -2.82 -2.08
N SER A 82 4.59 -3.94 -1.91
CA SER A 82 4.83 -4.84 -0.77
C SER A 82 6.19 -5.54 -0.85
N ALA A 83 6.69 -5.81 -2.07
CA ALA A 83 8.03 -6.33 -2.31
C ALA A 83 9.10 -5.32 -1.89
N ALA A 84 8.93 -4.06 -2.28
CA ALA A 84 9.83 -2.96 -1.96
C ALA A 84 9.91 -2.69 -0.45
N ASP A 85 8.78 -2.82 0.27
CA ASP A 85 8.73 -2.74 1.73
C ASP A 85 9.47 -3.92 2.41
N GLY A 86 9.80 -4.97 1.64
CA GLY A 86 10.50 -6.18 2.05
C GLY A 86 9.61 -7.18 2.78
N ASP A 87 8.30 -7.13 2.59
CA ASP A 87 7.34 -8.07 3.18
C ASP A 87 7.41 -9.45 2.51
N LEU A 88 7.98 -9.53 1.30
CA LEU A 88 8.10 -10.76 0.52
C LEU A 88 9.26 -11.69 0.96
N HIS A 89 10.16 -11.24 1.84
CA HIS A 89 11.30 -12.06 2.29
C HIS A 89 11.57 -11.94 3.80
N ALA A 90 10.73 -12.61 4.60
CA ALA A 90 11.05 -12.94 6.00
C ALA A 90 11.80 -14.29 6.15
N VAL A 91 12.02 -15.02 5.05
CA VAL A 91 12.71 -16.32 5.05
C VAL A 91 13.65 -16.41 3.84
N SER A 92 14.81 -15.75 3.91
CA SER A 92 15.98 -16.23 3.17
C SER A 92 16.95 -16.81 4.19
N PRO A 93 17.44 -18.05 4.02
CA PRO A 93 18.50 -18.59 4.85
C PRO A 93 19.72 -17.66 4.78
N VAL A 94 20.45 -17.60 5.89
CA VAL A 94 21.71 -16.84 5.99
C VAL A 94 22.66 -17.32 4.89
N GLY A 95 23.06 -16.43 3.97
CA GLY A 95 24.16 -16.72 3.03
C GLY A 95 24.00 -16.20 1.60
N GLU A 96 22.80 -15.85 1.15
CA GLU A 96 22.61 -15.29 -0.20
C GLU A 96 22.26 -13.80 -0.12
N SER A 97 22.95 -12.99 -0.91
CA SER A 97 22.56 -11.61 -1.19
C SER A 97 21.95 -11.51 -2.59
N PRO A 98 20.60 -11.59 -2.72
CA PRO A 98 19.90 -11.16 -3.92
C PRO A 98 18.68 -10.26 -3.60
N ARG A 99 18.71 -9.48 -2.50
CA ARG A 99 17.53 -8.67 -2.10
C ARG A 99 17.07 -7.71 -3.20
N VAL A 100 18.01 -7.06 -3.88
CA VAL A 100 17.70 -6.08 -4.94
C VAL A 100 17.29 -6.77 -6.24
N SER A 101 17.98 -7.86 -6.62
CA SER A 101 17.64 -8.61 -7.83
C SER A 101 16.25 -9.25 -7.74
N ASN A 102 15.83 -9.71 -6.57
CA ASN A 102 14.51 -10.30 -6.38
C ASN A 102 13.39 -9.26 -6.46
N ILE A 103 13.60 -8.03 -5.95
CA ILE A 103 12.61 -6.95 -6.05
C ILE A 103 12.47 -6.51 -7.51
N ILE A 104 13.59 -6.32 -8.22
CA ILE A 104 13.56 -5.95 -9.64
C ILE A 104 12.91 -7.05 -10.47
N GLN A 105 13.16 -8.33 -10.16
CA GLN A 105 12.50 -9.43 -10.86
C GLN A 105 10.99 -9.43 -10.61
N GLU A 106 10.52 -9.21 -9.38
CA GLU A 106 9.08 -9.06 -9.09
C GLU A 106 8.48 -7.88 -9.84
N GLU A 107 9.21 -6.76 -9.98
CA GLU A 107 8.76 -5.64 -10.80
C GLU A 107 8.61 -6.01 -12.28
N ILE A 108 9.59 -6.71 -12.85
CA ILE A 108 9.57 -7.20 -14.24
C ILE A 108 8.40 -8.18 -14.44
N ASP A 109 8.23 -9.15 -13.56
CA ASP A 109 7.19 -10.17 -13.65
C ASP A 109 5.79 -9.54 -13.53
N ALA A 110 5.61 -8.63 -12.58
CA ALA A 110 4.37 -7.88 -12.42
C ALA A 110 4.08 -7.02 -13.66
N PHE A 111 5.06 -6.27 -14.17
CA PHE A 111 4.89 -5.45 -15.37
C PHE A 111 4.51 -6.28 -16.60
N THR A 112 5.29 -7.33 -16.89
CA THR A 112 5.09 -8.20 -18.05
C THR A 112 3.78 -8.97 -17.99
N SER A 113 3.26 -9.27 -16.78
CA SER A 113 1.95 -9.90 -16.63
C SER A 113 0.78 -9.00 -17.04
N ILE A 114 0.94 -7.68 -16.97
CA ILE A 114 -0.10 -6.70 -17.27
C ILE A 114 0.07 -6.10 -18.66
N TRP A 115 1.30 -5.80 -19.07
CA TRP A 115 1.58 -5.14 -20.33
C TRP A 115 1.18 -6.00 -21.54
N GLY A 116 0.33 -5.45 -22.41
CA GLY A 116 -0.20 -6.20 -23.55
C GLY A 116 -1.29 -7.23 -23.20
N SER A 117 -1.70 -7.33 -21.92
CA SER A 117 -2.88 -8.10 -21.52
C SER A 117 -4.16 -7.51 -22.10
N GLU A 118 -5.24 -8.30 -22.10
CA GLU A 118 -6.56 -7.84 -22.53
C GLU A 118 -7.06 -6.63 -21.72
N SER A 119 -6.84 -6.65 -20.40
CA SER A 119 -7.19 -5.56 -19.47
C SER A 119 -6.42 -4.27 -19.83
N ASN A 120 -5.12 -4.40 -20.14
CA ASN A 120 -4.30 -3.27 -20.59
C ASN A 120 -4.73 -2.71 -21.95
N ARG A 121 -5.03 -3.57 -22.93
CA ARG A 121 -5.50 -3.14 -24.26
C ARG A 121 -6.81 -2.36 -24.18
N ARG A 122 -7.80 -2.87 -23.44
CA ARG A 122 -9.09 -2.18 -23.23
C ARG A 122 -8.92 -0.82 -22.56
N ALA A 123 -8.04 -0.74 -21.56
CA ALA A 123 -7.75 0.52 -20.88
C ALA A 123 -7.12 1.55 -21.84
N VAL A 124 -6.19 1.12 -22.71
CA VAL A 124 -5.58 1.98 -23.73
C VAL A 124 -6.60 2.42 -24.78
N GLU A 125 -7.45 1.51 -25.26
CA GLU A 125 -8.51 1.81 -26.24
C GLU A 125 -9.51 2.83 -25.69
N SER A 126 -10.03 2.61 -24.48
CA SER A 126 -10.94 3.55 -23.81
C SER A 126 -10.30 4.92 -23.59
N ALA A 127 -9.02 4.98 -23.23
CA ALA A 127 -8.30 6.24 -23.11
C ALA A 127 -8.18 6.98 -24.46
N LEU A 128 -7.93 6.26 -25.56
CA LEU A 128 -7.87 6.84 -26.90
C LEU A 128 -9.23 7.37 -27.38
N GLU A 129 -10.33 6.72 -27.01
CA GLU A 129 -11.69 7.19 -27.33
C GLU A 129 -12.03 8.48 -26.58
N ASN A 130 -11.79 8.52 -25.26
CA ASN A 130 -11.99 9.73 -24.45
C ASN A 130 -11.17 10.93 -24.96
N MET A 131 -9.96 10.69 -25.47
CA MET A 131 -9.11 11.73 -26.07
C MET A 131 -9.63 12.26 -27.41
N LYS A 132 -10.42 11.47 -28.14
CA LYS A 132 -11.06 11.90 -29.40
C LYS A 132 -12.31 12.73 -29.13
N GLU A 133 -13.10 12.36 -28.11
CA GLU A 133 -14.32 13.09 -27.73
C GLU A 133 -14.04 14.46 -27.08
N SER A 134 -12.84 14.63 -26.51
CA SER A 134 -12.41 15.90 -25.90
C SER A 134 -11.82 16.92 -26.91
N LYS A 135 -11.75 16.60 -28.21
CA LYS A 135 -11.24 17.48 -29.28
C LYS A 135 -12.37 18.01 -30.16
#